data_AF-A0A562BZ94-F1
#
_entry.id   AF-A0A562BZ94-F1
#
_cell.length_a   1.000
_cell.length_b   1.000
_cell.length_c   1.000
_cell.angle_alpha   90.00
_cell.angle_beta   90.00
_cell.angle_gamma   90.00
#
_symmetry.space_group_name_H-M   'P 1'
#
loop_
_entity.id
_entity.type
_entity.pdbx_description
1 polymer ?
#
loop_
_entity_poly.entity_id
_entity_poly.type
_entity_poly.pdbx_seq_one_letter_code
_entity_poly.pdbx_strand_id
1 'polypeptide(L)' 'MRDSTSGQQSFIWNDPFLLDDQLTEEERMIRDAAASFAADKLAPRVQEAYLE' A
#
# COMPACT_ATOMS: atom_id res chain seq x y z
N MET A 1 -23.01 32.31 -11.11
CA MET A 1 -22.26 31.17 -11.66
C MET A 1 -21.39 30.62 -10.55
N ARG A 2 -21.81 29.53 -9.89
CA ARG A 2 -20.97 28.78 -8.96
C ARG A 2 -20.69 27.46 -9.65
N ASP A 3 -19.46 27.28 -10.11
CA ASP A 3 -19.00 25.98 -10.59
C ASP A 3 -18.82 25.09 -9.36
N SER A 4 -19.72 24.13 -9.21
CA SER A 4 -19.55 23.03 -8.28
C SER A 4 -18.64 22.02 -8.96
N THR A 5 -17.32 22.17 -8.81
CA THR A 5 -16.38 21.10 -9.16
C THR A 5 -16.66 19.93 -8.24
N SER A 6 -17.46 18.97 -8.73
CA SER A 6 -17.61 17.65 -8.13
C SER A 6 -16.20 17.06 -8.01
N GLY A 7 -15.69 16.90 -6.79
CA GLY A 7 -14.40 16.29 -6.54
C GLY A 7 -14.41 14.85 -7.06
N GLN A 8 -13.91 14.64 -8.27
CA GLN A 8 -13.63 13.31 -8.78
C GLN A 8 -12.56 12.68 -7.89
N GLN A 9 -12.96 11.73 -7.05
CA GLN A 9 -12.01 10.89 -6.34
C GLN A 9 -11.16 10.15 -7.39
N SER A 10 -9.84 10.33 -7.32
CA SER A 10 -8.90 9.71 -8.24
C SER A 10 -8.93 8.19 -8.06
N PHE A 11 -9.12 7.45 -9.16
CA PHE A 11 -9.06 6.00 -9.13
C PHE A 11 -7.62 5.51 -8.99
N ILE A 12 -7.34 4.71 -7.96
CA ILE A 12 -6.02 4.18 -7.64
C ILE A 12 -5.95 2.72 -8.12
N TRP A 13 -5.20 2.44 -9.20
CA TRP A 13 -5.20 1.09 -9.81
C TRP A 13 -4.60 0.00 -8.92
N ASN A 14 -3.63 0.33 -8.07
CA ASN A 14 -3.03 -0.57 -7.10
C ASN A 14 -3.87 -0.72 -5.82
N ASP A 15 -4.90 0.11 -5.64
CA ASP A 15 -5.87 0.01 -4.56
C ASP A 15 -7.28 0.47 -5.01
N PRO A 16 -7.96 -0.30 -5.89
CA PRO A 16 -9.22 0.11 -6.50
C PRO A 16 -10.37 0.36 -5.52
N PHE A 17 -10.26 -0.19 -4.31
CA PHE A 17 -11.27 -0.10 -3.26
C PHE A 17 -10.82 0.77 -2.08
N LEU A 18 -9.70 1.49 -2.22
CA LEU A 18 -9.14 2.35 -1.19
C LEU A 18 -9.06 1.62 0.15
N LEU A 19 -8.52 0.39 0.13
CA LEU A 19 -8.34 -0.43 1.33
C LEU A 19 -7.51 0.33 2.37
N ASP A 20 -6.53 1.14 1.95
CA ASP A 20 -5.73 1.97 2.86
C ASP A 20 -6.58 2.94 3.70
N ASP A 21 -7.65 3.49 3.12
CA ASP A 21 -8.57 4.42 3.79
C ASP A 21 -9.52 3.69 4.77
N GLN A 22 -9.68 2.37 4.61
CA GLN A 22 -10.50 1.55 5.50
C GLN A 22 -9.73 1.06 6.73
N LEU A 23 -8.40 1.18 6.73
CA LEU A 23 -7.55 0.78 7.85
C LEU A 23 -7.50 1.87 8.92
N THR A 24 -7.39 1.43 10.17
CA THR A 24 -6.99 2.28 11.29
C THR A 24 -5.51 2.65 11.18
N GLU A 25 -5.09 3.65 11.93
CA GLU A 25 -3.68 4.06 11.96
C GLU A 25 -2.76 2.95 12.46
N GLU A 26 -3.20 2.20 13.48
CA GLU A 26 -2.45 1.06 14.01
C GLU A 26 -2.27 -0.04 12.96
N GLU A 27 -3.32 -0.36 12.19
CA GLU A 27 -3.25 -1.34 11.11
C GLU A 27 -2.30 -0.89 9.99
N ARG A 28 -2.30 0.40 9.63
CA ARG A 28 -1.33 0.96 8.68
C ARG A 28 0.10 0.85 9.20
N MET A 29 0.35 1.19 10.46
CA MET A 29 1.67 1.05 11.08
C MET A 29 2.17 -0.41 11.05
N ILE A 30 1.31 -1.37 11.39
CA ILE A 30 1.65 -2.80 11.37
C ILE A 30 1.93 -3.27 9.95
N ARG A 31 1.12 -2.87 8.97
CA ARG A 31 1.34 -3.17 7.55
C ARG A 31 2.69 -2.67 7.08
N ASP A 32 3.02 -1.41 7.36
CA ASP A 32 4.25 -0.78 6.88
C ASP A 32 5.49 -1.42 7.53
N ALA A 33 5.39 -1.80 8.81
CA ALA A 33 6.42 -2.57 9.50
C ALA A 33 6.60 -3.97 8.88
N ALA A 34 5.51 -4.66 8.55
CA ALA A 34 5.56 -5.97 7.90
C ALA A 34 6.18 -5.87 6.49
N ALA A 35 5.80 -4.86 5.71
CA ALA A 35 6.36 -4.59 4.38
C ALA A 35 7.87 -4.33 4.44
N SER A 36 8.31 -3.51 5.39
CA SER A 36 9.73 -3.21 5.60
C SER A 36 10.52 -4.47 5.98
N PHE A 37 10.01 -5.28 6.92
CA PHE A 37 10.64 -6.55 7.30
C PHE A 37 10.73 -7.54 6.13
N ALA A 38 9.67 -7.65 5.34
CA ALA A 38 9.64 -8.52 4.17
C ALA A 38 10.70 -8.10 3.14
N ALA A 39 10.81 -6.81 2.84
CA ALA A 39 11.81 -6.28 1.92
C ALA A 39 13.25 -6.50 2.45
N ASP A 40 13.49 -6.22 3.73
CA ASP A 40 14.85 -6.20 4.28
C ASP A 40 15.37 -7.60 4.64
N LYS A 41 14.49 -8.50 5.10
CA LYS A 41 14.89 -9.79 5.67
C LYS A 41 14.47 -10.99 4.83
N LEU A 42 13.33 -10.92 4.16
CA LEU A 42 12.78 -12.07 3.43
C LEU A 42 13.17 -12.04 1.95
N ALA A 43 13.07 -10.87 1.29
CA ALA A 43 13.37 -10.75 -0.14
C ALA A 43 14.80 -11.19 -0.51
N PRO A 44 15.88 -10.83 0.25
CA PRO A 44 17.23 -11.28 -0.08
C PRO A 44 17.39 -12.80 0.02
N ARG A 45 16.72 -13.42 1.00
CA ARG A 45 16.78 -14.88 1.20
C ARG A 45 16.12 -15.65 0.06
N VAL A 46 15.01 -15.12 -0.45
CA VAL A 46 14.33 -15.71 -1.62
C VAL A 46 15.19 -15.54 -2.87
N GLN A 47 15.85 -14.39 -3.02
CA GLN A 47 16.78 -14.16 -4.13
C GLN A 47 17.95 -15.14 -4.10
N GLU A 48 18.64 -15.28 -2.98
CA GLU A 48 19.73 -16.26 -2.80
C GLU A 48 19.26 -17.69 -3.07
N ALA A 49 18.05 -18.05 -2.68
CA ALA A 49 17.55 -19.41 -2.81
C ALA A 49 17.08 -19.80 -4.23
N TYR A 50 16.69 -18.83 -5.08
CA TYR A 50 15.97 -19.13 -6.34
C TYR A 50 16.36 -18.27 -7.55
N LEU A 51 17.11 -17.18 -7.36
CA LEU A 51 17.41 -16.21 -8.42
C LEU A 51 18.91 -16.09 -8.74
N GLU A 52 19.78 -16.75 -7.97
CA GLU A 52 21.17 -17.06 -8.36
C GLU A 52 21.26 -18.39 -9.12
#